data_AF-A0A3M3YXY8-F1
#
_entry.id   AF-A0A3M3YXY8-F1
#
_cell.length_a   1.000
_cell.length_b   1.000
_cell.length_c   1.000
_cell.angle_alpha   90.00
_cell.angle_beta   90.00
_cell.angle_gamma   90.00
#
_symmetry.space_group_name_H-M   'P 1'
#
loop_
_entity.id
_entity.type
_entity.pdbx_description
1 polymer ?
#
loop_
_entity_poly.entity_id
_entity_poly.type
_entity_poly.pdbx_seq_one_letter_code
_entity_poly.pdbx_strand_id
1 'polypeptide(L)'
;MKTFLLTLALMATAVTGVQAAQNPDASPCDGVDDDKQTLECSVYSRTTAEELLKENFNNLLKRVQSQFVANKTQYNDFTSKLKTAQQAWEKLRDADCAVDVFPSAAGSKAFTISENDCIARMSDERSEYLESIAQE
;
A
#
# COMPACT_ATOMS: atom_id res chain seq x y z
N MET A 1 -56.18 48.11 -30.29
CA MET A 1 -57.15 47.62 -29.29
C MET A 1 -56.60 46.34 -28.67
N LYS A 2 -56.85 46.16 -27.36
CA LYS A 2 -56.28 45.17 -26.45
C LYS A 2 -56.21 43.72 -26.98
N THR A 3 -55.11 43.04 -26.68
CA THR A 3 -55.11 41.66 -26.19
C THR A 3 -53.86 41.42 -25.34
N PHE A 4 -54.07 41.27 -24.03
CA PHE A 4 -53.10 40.71 -23.10
C PHE A 4 -53.08 39.19 -23.28
N LEU A 5 -51.89 38.60 -23.38
CA LEU A 5 -51.72 37.15 -23.27
C LEU A 5 -50.70 36.87 -22.17
N LEU A 6 -51.24 36.57 -20.98
CA LEU A 6 -50.54 35.91 -19.89
C LEU A 6 -50.30 34.45 -20.30
N THR A 7 -49.05 34.03 -20.38
CA THR A 7 -48.70 32.60 -20.37
C THR A 7 -47.69 32.35 -19.25
N LEU A 8 -48.18 31.63 -18.24
CA LEU A 8 -47.41 31.03 -17.17
C LEU A 8 -47.01 29.64 -17.68
N ALA A 9 -45.70 29.37 -17.85
CA ALA A 9 -45.21 28.01 -18.08
C ALA A 9 -44.02 27.75 -17.14
N LEU A 10 -44.29 26.81 -16.25
CA LEU A 10 -43.47 26.28 -15.18
C LEU A 10 -42.31 25.43 -15.72
N MET A 11 -41.17 25.55 -15.05
CA MET A 11 -40.11 24.55 -14.80
C MET A 11 -39.24 24.03 -15.98
N ALA A 12 -37.94 24.30 -15.86
CA ALA A 12 -36.88 23.34 -16.21
C ALA A 12 -35.73 23.49 -15.21
N THR A 13 -35.85 22.70 -14.14
CA THR A 13 -34.80 22.05 -13.33
C THR A 13 -33.39 22.64 -13.38
N ALA A 14 -32.95 23.14 -12.23
CA ALA A 14 -31.54 23.24 -11.90
C ALA A 14 -30.87 21.87 -12.13
N VAL A 15 -29.87 21.84 -13.01
CA VAL A 15 -28.94 20.71 -13.12
C VAL A 15 -28.03 20.82 -11.89
N THR A 16 -28.49 20.29 -10.75
CA THR A 16 -27.55 19.90 -9.71
C THR A 16 -26.78 18.72 -10.27
N GLY A 17 -25.57 18.98 -10.75
CA GLY A 17 -24.60 17.93 -11.01
C GLY A 17 -24.51 17.10 -9.74
N VAL A 18 -24.92 15.83 -9.84
CA VAL A 18 -24.67 14.85 -8.79
C VAL A 18 -23.16 14.65 -8.80
N GLN A 19 -22.45 15.44 -8.00
CA GLN A 19 -21.11 15.07 -7.57
C GLN A 19 -21.33 13.86 -6.67
N ALA A 20 -21.21 12.66 -7.24
CA ALA A 20 -21.02 11.46 -6.45
C ALA A 20 -19.89 11.78 -5.47
N ALA A 21 -20.20 11.78 -4.18
CA ALA A 21 -19.21 12.01 -3.15
C ALA A 21 -18.09 11.00 -3.37
N GLN A 22 -16.90 11.48 -3.71
CA GLN A 22 -15.72 10.63 -3.81
C GLN A 22 -15.51 10.06 -2.41
N ASN A 23 -15.62 8.73 -2.26
CA ASN A 23 -15.26 8.07 -1.02
C ASN A 23 -13.74 8.27 -0.85
N PRO A 24 -13.29 9.01 0.18
CA PRO A 24 -11.86 9.25 0.38
C PRO A 24 -11.08 7.96 0.65
N ASP A 25 -11.79 6.88 1.01
CA ASP A 25 -11.22 5.57 1.28
C ASP A 25 -11.26 4.64 0.05
N ALA A 26 -11.69 5.13 -1.12
CA ALA A 26 -11.74 4.31 -2.32
C ALA A 26 -10.34 3.98 -2.86
N SER A 27 -10.05 2.70 -3.04
CA SER A 27 -8.79 2.20 -3.58
C SER A 27 -8.91 1.78 -5.05
N PRO A 28 -7.83 1.83 -5.86
CA PRO A 28 -7.79 1.19 -7.18
C PRO A 28 -8.05 -0.32 -7.17
N CYS A 29 -8.03 -0.94 -5.99
CA CYS A 29 -8.35 -2.34 -5.77
C CYS A 29 -9.85 -2.60 -5.51
N ASP A 30 -10.66 -1.55 -5.32
CA ASP A 30 -12.08 -1.72 -5.01
C ASP A 30 -12.84 -2.38 -6.17
N GLY A 31 -13.50 -3.50 -5.90
CA GLY A 31 -14.27 -4.25 -6.91
C GLY A 31 -13.41 -5.08 -7.87
N VAL A 32 -12.12 -5.23 -7.59
CA VAL A 32 -11.25 -6.22 -8.22
C VAL A 32 -11.46 -7.56 -7.52
N ASP A 33 -11.76 -8.64 -8.26
CA ASP A 33 -11.78 -9.99 -7.69
C ASP A 33 -10.38 -10.33 -7.14
N ASP A 34 -10.30 -10.93 -5.94
CA ASP A 34 -9.02 -11.26 -5.27
C ASP A 34 -8.04 -12.05 -6.17
N ASP A 35 -8.57 -12.83 -7.12
CA ASP A 35 -7.79 -13.64 -8.06
C ASP A 35 -7.33 -12.89 -9.34
N LYS A 36 -7.69 -11.61 -9.53
CA LYS A 36 -7.45 -10.85 -10.77
C LYS A 36 -6.95 -9.44 -10.53
N GLN A 37 -5.69 -9.32 -10.15
CA GLN A 37 -5.06 -8.02 -9.94
C GLN A 37 -5.05 -7.16 -11.22
N THR A 38 -5.51 -5.91 -11.11
CA THR A 38 -5.26 -4.88 -12.13
C THR A 38 -3.84 -4.34 -11.96
N LEU A 39 -3.29 -3.68 -12.98
CA LEU A 39 -1.95 -3.08 -12.85
C LEU A 39 -1.98 -1.98 -11.79
N GLU A 40 -3.03 -1.17 -11.81
CA GLU A 40 -3.26 -0.07 -10.88
C GLU A 40 -3.37 -0.59 -9.44
N CYS A 41 -4.12 -1.67 -9.21
CA CYS A 41 -4.18 -2.31 -7.90
C CYS A 41 -2.82 -2.90 -7.49
N SER A 42 -2.08 -3.57 -8.38
CA SER A 42 -0.75 -4.11 -8.05
C SER A 42 0.22 -3.03 -7.57
N VAL A 43 0.22 -1.87 -8.23
CA VAL A 43 1.07 -0.73 -7.85
C VAL A 43 0.65 -0.16 -6.50
N TYR A 44 -0.66 -0.04 -6.27
CA TYR A 44 -1.19 0.41 -4.99
C TYR A 44 -0.79 -0.55 -3.87
N SER A 45 -1.08 -1.85 -4.00
CA SER A 45 -0.76 -2.88 -3.00
C SER A 45 0.72 -2.94 -2.67
N ARG A 46 1.60 -2.91 -3.68
CA ARG A 46 3.04 -2.82 -3.46
C ARG A 46 3.41 -1.59 -2.63
N THR A 47 2.93 -0.42 -3.04
CA THR A 47 3.28 0.85 -2.38
C THR A 47 2.86 0.83 -0.93
N THR A 48 1.61 0.43 -0.65
CA THR A 48 1.07 0.36 0.71
C THR A 48 1.82 -0.67 1.56
N ALA A 49 2.15 -1.84 1.03
CA ALA A 49 2.91 -2.86 1.75
C ALA A 49 4.35 -2.41 2.07
N GLU A 50 5.04 -1.74 1.14
CA GLU A 50 6.37 -1.19 1.39
C GLU A 50 6.34 -0.02 2.41
N GLU A 51 5.30 0.79 2.41
CA GLU A 51 5.07 1.82 3.42
C GLU A 51 4.81 1.23 4.81
N LEU A 52 3.93 0.23 4.91
CA LEU A 52 3.64 -0.50 6.13
C LEU A 52 4.89 -1.16 6.69
N LEU A 53 5.68 -1.82 5.85
CA LEU A 53 6.96 -2.42 6.23
C LEU A 53 7.91 -1.40 6.86
N LYS A 54 8.05 -0.23 6.23
CA LYS A 54 8.87 0.86 6.75
C LYS A 54 8.35 1.36 8.08
N GLU A 55 7.04 1.52 8.22
CA GLU A 55 6.42 1.90 9.49
C GLU A 55 6.72 0.87 10.58
N ASN A 56 6.49 -0.41 10.30
CA ASN A 56 6.70 -1.49 11.24
C ASN A 56 8.16 -1.65 11.67
N PHE A 57 9.10 -1.46 10.74
CA PHE A 57 10.51 -1.42 11.10
C PHE A 57 10.85 -0.25 12.03
N ASN A 58 10.32 0.95 11.74
CA ASN A 58 10.51 2.11 12.63
C ASN A 58 9.87 1.89 14.01
N ASN A 59 8.69 1.28 14.05
CA ASN A 59 8.01 0.95 15.29
C ASN A 59 8.79 -0.09 16.11
N LEU A 60 9.38 -1.10 15.47
CA LEU A 60 10.31 -2.02 16.12
C LEU A 60 11.51 -1.29 16.73
N LEU A 61 12.15 -0.37 15.98
CA LEU A 61 13.27 0.41 16.52
C LEU A 61 12.86 1.26 17.73
N LYS A 62 11.65 1.83 17.74
CA LYS A 62 11.11 2.54 18.91
C LYS A 62 10.89 1.61 20.10
N ARG A 63 10.32 0.41 19.90
CA ARG A 63 10.15 -0.60 20.98
C ARG A 63 11.49 -0.98 21.59
N VAL A 64 12.47 -1.28 20.75
CA VAL A 64 13.85 -1.61 21.16
C VAL A 64 14.50 -0.45 21.91
N GLN A 65 14.28 0.79 21.48
CA GLN A 65 14.75 1.96 22.22
C GLN A 65 14.12 2.01 23.61
N SER A 66 12.80 1.94 23.73
CA SER A 66 12.10 2.00 25.01
C SER A 66 12.56 0.91 26.00
N GLN A 67 12.80 -0.31 25.51
CA GLN A 67 13.16 -1.46 26.36
C GLN A 67 14.65 -1.50 26.74
N PHE A 68 15.56 -1.10 25.84
CA PHE A 68 17.00 -1.37 26.01
C PHE A 68 17.87 -0.11 26.18
N VAL A 69 17.32 1.12 26.05
CA VAL A 69 18.13 2.36 26.07
C VAL A 69 18.97 2.57 27.34
N ALA A 70 18.55 2.00 28.48
CA ALA A 70 19.31 2.05 29.73
C ALA A 70 20.70 1.37 29.59
N ASN A 71 20.80 0.32 28.78
CA ASN A 71 22.06 -0.33 28.42
C ASN A 71 22.44 0.04 26.98
N LYS A 72 23.14 1.16 26.82
CA LYS A 72 23.52 1.70 25.50
C LYS A 72 24.28 0.71 24.62
N THR A 73 25.15 -0.12 25.19
CA THR A 73 25.91 -1.12 24.44
C THR A 73 24.98 -2.17 23.85
N GLN A 74 24.07 -2.72 24.66
CA GLN A 74 23.09 -3.71 24.22
C GLN A 74 22.10 -3.12 23.20
N TYR A 75 21.59 -1.92 23.45
CA TYR A 75 20.69 -1.21 22.53
C TYR A 75 21.34 -1.00 21.15
N ASN A 76 22.58 -0.50 21.12
CA ASN A 76 23.30 -0.23 19.87
C ASN A 76 23.60 -1.52 19.10
N ASP A 77 24.07 -2.57 19.79
CA ASP A 77 24.36 -3.86 19.18
C ASP A 77 23.09 -4.49 18.57
N PHE A 78 21.99 -4.53 19.32
CA PHE A 78 20.75 -5.11 18.81
C PHE A 78 20.14 -4.30 17.66
N THR A 79 20.14 -2.97 17.77
CA THR A 79 19.70 -2.07 16.68
C THR A 79 20.53 -2.26 15.42
N SER A 80 21.85 -2.45 15.55
CA SER A 80 22.72 -2.71 14.41
C SER A 80 22.36 -4.03 13.71
N LYS A 81 22.14 -5.11 14.49
CA LYS A 81 21.72 -6.41 13.97
C LYS A 81 20.38 -6.34 13.23
N LEU A 82 19.40 -5.62 13.77
CA LEU A 82 18.10 -5.42 13.11
C LEU A 82 18.24 -4.73 11.75
N LYS A 83 19.05 -3.67 11.67
CA LYS A 83 19.31 -2.97 10.40
C LYS A 83 20.02 -3.86 9.38
N THR A 84 21.03 -4.61 9.81
CA THR A 84 21.72 -5.56 8.94
C THR A 84 20.77 -6.65 8.44
N ALA A 85 19.93 -7.21 9.31
CA ALA A 85 18.95 -8.22 8.93
C ALA A 85 17.90 -7.67 7.95
N GLN A 86 17.43 -6.44 8.14
CA GLN A 86 16.49 -5.80 7.23
C GLN A 86 17.10 -5.59 5.83
N GLN A 87 18.32 -5.07 5.76
CA GLN A 87 19.04 -4.89 4.48
C GLN A 87 19.31 -6.23 3.76
N ALA A 88 19.59 -7.29 4.51
CA ALA A 88 19.77 -8.62 3.93
C ALA A 88 18.44 -9.18 3.40
N TRP A 89 17.36 -8.98 4.14
CA TRP A 89 16.02 -9.40 3.73
C TRP A 89 15.55 -8.65 2.47
N GLU A 90 15.83 -7.36 2.31
CA GLU A 90 15.49 -6.61 1.08
C GLU A 90 16.16 -7.22 -0.16
N LYS A 91 17.43 -7.64 -0.03
CA LYS A 91 18.14 -8.33 -1.12
C LYS A 91 17.57 -9.71 -1.44
N LEU A 92 17.18 -10.46 -0.40
CA LEU A 92 16.48 -11.73 -0.58
C LEU A 92 15.17 -11.49 -1.32
N ARG A 93 14.41 -10.46 -0.91
CA ARG A 93 13.15 -10.12 -1.53
C ARG A 93 13.26 -9.82 -3.01
N ASP A 94 14.19 -8.94 -3.36
CA ASP A 94 14.37 -8.56 -4.75
C ASP A 94 14.86 -9.76 -5.59
N ALA A 95 15.66 -10.66 -5.02
CA ALA A 95 16.11 -11.88 -5.69
C ALA A 95 14.98 -12.89 -5.91
N ASP A 96 14.16 -13.15 -4.88
CA ASP A 96 13.03 -14.08 -4.96
C ASP A 96 11.96 -13.54 -5.93
N CYS A 97 11.64 -12.24 -5.88
CA CYS A 97 10.67 -11.65 -6.80
C CYS A 97 11.16 -11.63 -8.26
N ALA A 98 12.47 -11.58 -8.50
CA ALA A 98 13.02 -11.79 -9.84
C ALA A 98 12.86 -13.23 -10.36
N VAL A 99 12.66 -14.21 -9.46
CA VAL A 99 12.32 -15.60 -9.83
C VAL A 99 10.81 -15.72 -10.09
N ASP A 100 9.98 -15.15 -9.21
CA ASP A 100 8.51 -15.28 -9.26
C ASP A 100 7.89 -14.70 -10.55
N VAL A 101 8.55 -13.73 -11.19
CA VAL A 101 8.09 -13.15 -12.46
C VAL A 101 8.24 -14.07 -13.66
N PHE A 102 9.00 -15.16 -13.56
CA PHE A 102 9.17 -16.11 -14.67
C PHE A 102 7.88 -16.89 -14.95
N PRO A 103 7.45 -17.07 -16.23
CA PRO A 103 8.14 -16.76 -17.48
C PRO A 103 7.75 -15.42 -18.13
N SER A 104 7.14 -14.49 -17.38
CA SER A 104 6.67 -13.22 -17.94
C SER A 104 7.82 -12.42 -18.56
N ALA A 105 7.58 -11.85 -19.74
CA ALA A 105 8.59 -11.03 -20.42
C ALA A 105 8.80 -9.71 -19.67
N ALA A 106 10.05 -9.32 -19.43
CA ALA A 106 10.40 -8.04 -18.83
C ALA A 106 9.72 -6.88 -19.59
N GLY A 107 9.13 -5.95 -18.83
CA GLY A 107 8.39 -4.80 -19.37
C GLY A 107 6.95 -5.11 -19.81
N SER A 108 6.49 -6.36 -19.75
CA SER A 108 5.08 -6.69 -19.96
C SER A 108 4.21 -6.34 -18.75
N LYS A 109 2.91 -6.13 -18.97
CA LYS A 109 1.94 -5.89 -17.88
C LYS A 109 1.92 -7.07 -16.88
N ALA A 110 2.01 -8.31 -17.37
CA ALA A 110 2.03 -9.50 -16.54
C ALA A 110 3.27 -9.54 -15.63
N PHE A 111 4.45 -9.22 -16.18
CA PHE A 111 5.68 -9.10 -15.41
C PHE A 111 5.54 -8.08 -14.28
N THR A 112 5.06 -6.87 -14.58
CA THR A 112 4.93 -5.81 -13.57
C THR A 112 3.93 -6.16 -12.48
N ILE A 113 2.80 -6.77 -12.83
CA ILE A 113 1.82 -7.23 -11.84
C ILE A 113 2.46 -8.29 -10.94
N SER A 114 3.04 -9.36 -11.51
CA SER A 114 3.65 -10.43 -10.72
C SER A 114 4.79 -9.93 -9.82
N GLU A 115 5.61 -8.99 -10.30
CA GLU A 115 6.68 -8.39 -9.49
C GLU A 115 6.10 -7.60 -8.30
N ASN A 116 5.10 -6.76 -8.57
CA ASN A 116 4.45 -5.96 -7.53
C ASN A 116 3.76 -6.84 -6.49
N ASP A 117 3.09 -7.90 -6.92
CA ASP A 117 2.35 -8.82 -6.06
C ASP A 117 3.33 -9.60 -5.16
N CYS A 118 4.46 -10.05 -5.71
CA CYS A 118 5.52 -10.67 -4.92
C CYS A 118 6.06 -9.71 -3.86
N ILE A 119 6.42 -8.48 -4.25
CA ILE A 119 6.98 -7.48 -3.33
C ILE A 119 5.97 -7.16 -2.22
N ALA A 120 4.69 -7.00 -2.56
CA ALA A 120 3.63 -6.73 -1.59
C ALA A 120 3.53 -7.86 -0.56
N ARG A 121 3.30 -9.10 -1.02
CA ARG A 121 3.18 -10.29 -0.17
C ARG A 121 4.37 -10.42 0.79
N MET A 122 5.58 -10.32 0.27
CA MET A 122 6.78 -10.50 1.09
C MET A 122 6.96 -9.37 2.10
N SER A 123 6.59 -8.13 1.72
CA SER A 123 6.65 -6.97 2.62
C SER A 123 5.63 -7.08 3.74
N ASP A 124 4.44 -7.63 3.47
CA ASP A 124 3.41 -7.91 4.49
C ASP A 124 3.87 -9.02 5.45
N GLU A 125 4.33 -10.16 4.94
CA GLU A 125 4.90 -11.25 5.75
C GLU A 125 6.06 -10.76 6.63
N ARG A 126 6.92 -9.88 6.09
CA ARG A 126 8.02 -9.28 6.83
C ARG A 126 7.52 -8.31 7.89
N SER A 127 6.47 -7.54 7.61
CA SER A 127 5.83 -6.64 8.57
C SER A 127 5.34 -7.42 9.79
N GLU A 128 4.62 -8.52 9.59
CA GLU A 128 4.17 -9.41 10.67
C GLU A 128 5.35 -9.97 11.48
N TYR A 129 6.41 -10.40 10.80
CA TYR A 129 7.62 -10.86 11.49
C TYR A 129 8.26 -9.73 12.33
N LEU A 130 8.38 -8.51 11.80
CA LEU A 130 8.94 -7.38 12.53
C LEU A 130 8.06 -6.98 13.72
N GLU A 131 6.74 -7.09 13.58
CA GLU A 131 5.81 -6.94 14.68
C GLU A 131 6.06 -7.99 15.77
N SER A 132 6.34 -9.26 15.46
CA SER A 132 6.62 -10.27 16.50
C SER A 132 7.86 -10.02 17.37
N ILE A 133 8.79 -9.17 16.92
CA ILE A 133 10.06 -8.93 17.62
C ILE A 133 9.90 -7.89 18.73
N ALA A 134 10.52 -8.19 19.88
CA ALA A 134 10.55 -7.33 21.07
C ALA A 134 9.14 -6.96 21.57
N GLN A 135 8.22 -7.90 21.44
CA GLN A 135 6.91 -7.86 22.09
C GLN A 135 7.07 -8.16 23.58
N GLU A 136 6.22 -7.54 24.40
CA GLU A 136 6.16 -7.70 25.86
C GLU A 136 5.31 -8.91 26.27
#